data_AF-A0A0D6N3S1-F1
#
_entry.id   AF-A0A0D6N3S1-F1
#
_cell.length_a   1.000
_cell.length_b   1.000
_cell.length_c   1.000
_cell.angle_alpha   90.00
_cell.angle_beta   90.00
_cell.angle_gamma   90.00
#
_symmetry.space_group_name_H-M   'P 1'
#
loop_
_entity.id
_entity.type
_entity.pdbx_description
1 polymer ?
#
loop_
_entity_poly.entity_id
_entity_poly.type
_entity_poly.pdbx_seq_one_letter_code
_entity_poly.pdbx_strand_id
1 'polypeptide(L)'
;MEKETGYNVQDAFLSQIRRSRASVTVFLVNGVKLQGNITWFDDTTVLLKRDDQTQLIYKHAISTVMPSIPVNVFETAATEPTDRDIALGDDFN
;
A
#
# COMPACT_ATOMS: atom_id res chain seq x y z
N MET A 1 -15.48 3.44 -20.40
CA MET A 1 -14.83 2.21 -19.91
C MET A 1 -14.73 2.36 -18.40
N GLU A 2 -15.64 1.73 -17.68
CA GLU A 2 -15.59 1.67 -16.22
C GLU A 2 -14.28 0.95 -15.84
N LYS A 3 -13.44 1.61 -15.04
CA LYS A 3 -12.29 0.96 -14.42
C LYS A 3 -12.89 -0.15 -13.56
N GLU A 4 -12.71 -1.40 -13.95
CA GLU A 4 -12.93 -2.52 -13.03
C GLU A 4 -12.07 -2.23 -11.80
N THR A 5 -12.72 -1.80 -10.72
CA THR A 5 -12.10 -1.62 -9.40
C THR A 5 -11.87 -2.99 -8.79
N GLY A 6 -11.21 -3.87 -9.55
CA GLY A 6 -10.62 -5.08 -9.03
C GLY A 6 -9.61 -4.66 -7.97
N TYR A 7 -9.81 -5.17 -6.77
CA TYR A 7 -8.98 -4.86 -5.61
C TYR A 7 -7.50 -5.15 -5.91
N ASN A 8 -6.73 -4.11 -6.27
CA ASN A 8 -5.32 -4.27 -6.60
C ASN A 8 -4.53 -4.54 -5.32
N VAL A 9 -4.21 -5.82 -5.09
CA VAL A 9 -3.47 -6.29 -3.91
C VAL A 9 -2.14 -5.56 -3.76
N GLN A 10 -1.46 -5.20 -4.87
CA GLN A 10 -0.20 -4.46 -4.81
C GLN A 10 -0.40 -3.07 -4.21
N ASP A 11 -1.35 -2.31 -4.75
CA ASP A 11 -1.62 -0.94 -4.30
C ASP A 11 -2.16 -0.93 -2.88
N ALA A 12 -3.05 -1.87 -2.53
CA ALA A 12 -3.57 -2.02 -1.19
C ALA A 12 -2.46 -2.33 -0.18
N PHE A 13 -1.56 -3.27 -0.51
CA PHE A 13 -0.42 -3.64 0.34
C PHE A 13 0.57 -2.48 0.51
N LEU A 14 1.00 -1.83 -0.57
CA LEU A 14 1.93 -0.70 -0.51
C LEU A 14 1.32 0.51 0.18
N SER A 15 0.02 0.77 -0.03
CA SER A 15 -0.71 1.82 0.68
C SER A 15 -0.77 1.56 2.18
N GLN A 16 -1.03 0.32 2.60
CA GLN A 16 -1.07 -0.03 4.02
C GLN A 16 0.30 0.08 4.69
N ILE A 17 1.37 -0.36 4.01
CA ILE A 17 2.74 -0.16 4.48
C ILE A 17 3.06 1.33 4.64
N ARG A 18 2.73 2.15 3.62
CA ARG A 18 2.98 3.60 3.66
C ARG A 18 2.22 4.28 4.80
N ARG A 19 0.92 3.96 4.98
CA ARG A 19 0.08 4.56 6.03
C ARG A 19 0.55 4.19 7.44
N SER A 20 0.91 2.93 7.65
CA SER A 20 1.42 2.44 8.95
C SER A 20 2.84 2.92 9.26
N ARG A 21 3.55 3.51 8.28
CA ARG A 21 4.98 3.87 8.37
C ARG A 21 5.83 2.69 8.85
N ALA A 22 5.42 1.48 8.48
CA ALA A 22 6.12 0.27 8.87
C ALA A 22 7.49 0.22 8.21
N SER A 23 8.51 -0.14 8.98
CA SER A 23 9.81 -0.47 8.40
C SER A 23 9.70 -1.74 7.58
N VAL A 24 10.33 -1.73 6.40
CA VAL A 24 10.33 -2.84 5.46
C VAL A 24 11.76 -3.26 5.14
N THR A 25 11.92 -4.53 4.80
CA THR A 25 13.07 -5.05 4.07
C THR A 25 12.65 -5.34 2.64
N VAL A 26 13.30 -4.69 1.69
CA VAL A 26 13.12 -4.91 0.25
C VAL A 26 14.26 -5.78 -0.25
N PHE A 27 13.93 -6.91 -0.84
CA PHE A 27 14.88 -7.81 -1.47
C PHE A 27 14.89 -7.53 -2.96
N LEU A 28 16.07 -7.29 -3.50
CA LEU A 28 16.27 -7.12 -4.93
C LEU A 28 16.53 -8.46 -5.61
N VAL A 29 16.23 -8.56 -6.90
CA VAL A 29 16.44 -9.77 -7.72
C VAL A 29 17.90 -10.23 -7.75
N ASN A 30 18.85 -9.33 -7.52
CA ASN A 30 20.28 -9.65 -7.42
C ASN A 30 20.73 -10.13 -6.02
N GLY A 31 19.80 -10.26 -5.06
CA GLY A 31 20.06 -10.69 -3.70
C GLY A 31 20.43 -9.58 -2.71
N VAL A 32 20.58 -8.33 -3.15
CA VAL A 32 20.79 -7.19 -2.23
C VAL A 32 19.54 -6.95 -1.40
N LYS A 33 19.72 -6.65 -0.11
CA LYS A 33 18.64 -6.23 0.79
C LYS A 33 18.75 -4.74 1.11
N LEU A 34 17.65 -4.03 0.97
CA LEU A 34 17.48 -2.63 1.35
C LEU A 34 16.50 -2.56 2.51
N GLN A 35 16.75 -1.66 3.46
CA GLN A 35 15.89 -1.48 4.63
C GLN A 35 15.51 -0.01 4.76
N GLY A 36 14.27 0.26 5.16
CA GLY A 36 13.78 1.62 5.33
C GLY A 36 12.26 1.65 5.43
N ASN A 37 11.67 2.83 5.23
CA ASN A 37 10.23 3.03 5.20
C ASN A 37 9.81 3.46 3.78
N ILE A 38 8.70 2.92 3.28
CA ILE A 38 8.14 3.34 1.99
C ILE A 38 7.42 4.68 2.19
N THR A 39 7.90 5.72 1.53
CA THR A 39 7.30 7.06 1.61
C THR A 39 6.33 7.33 0.46
N TRP A 40 6.61 6.78 -0.71
CA TRP A 40 5.79 6.95 -1.92
C TRP A 40 5.96 5.75 -2.86
N PHE A 41 5.02 5.56 -3.77
CA PHE A 41 5.14 4.65 -4.89
C PHE A 41 4.28 5.14 -6.07
N ASP A 42 4.65 4.72 -7.27
CA ASP A 42 3.84 4.85 -8.48
C ASP A 42 3.70 3.47 -9.14
N ASP A 43 3.30 3.42 -10.41
CA ASP A 43 3.10 2.16 -11.15
C ASP A 43 4.38 1.33 -11.29
N THR A 44 5.56 1.96 -11.39
CA THR A 44 6.84 1.31 -11.75
C THR A 44 7.94 1.45 -10.71
N THR A 45 7.77 2.34 -9.73
CA THR A 45 8.80 2.70 -8.74
C THR A 45 8.26 2.77 -7.32
N VAL A 46 9.17 2.67 -6.36
CA VAL A 46 8.94 2.82 -4.93
C VAL A 46 10.04 3.73 -4.36
N LEU A 47 9.65 4.70 -3.55
CA LEU A 47 10.58 5.53 -2.78
C LEU A 47 10.77 4.92 -1.39
N LEU A 48 12.02 4.57 -1.09
CA LEU A 48 12.44 4.04 0.21
C LEU A 48 13.29 5.10 0.92
N LYS A 49 12.86 5.53 2.11
CA LYS A 49 13.63 6.42 2.97
C LYS A 49 14.28 5.63 4.10
N ARG A 50 15.58 5.82 4.30
CA ARG A 50 16.33 5.33 5.45
C ARG A 50 17.18 6.46 5.99
N ASP A 51 17.04 6.76 7.27
CA ASP A 51 17.67 7.92 7.91
C ASP A 51 17.30 9.20 7.16
N ASP A 52 18.27 9.93 6.60
CA ASP A 52 18.01 11.11 5.76
C ASP A 52 18.27 10.88 4.26
N GLN A 53 18.50 9.62 3.87
CA GLN A 53 18.69 9.25 2.47
C GLN A 53 17.40 8.71 1.87
N THR A 54 17.11 9.13 0.65
CA THR A 54 15.96 8.67 -0.15
C THR A 54 16.48 7.92 -1.37
N GLN A 55 15.95 6.73 -1.60
CA GLN A 55 16.31 5.86 -2.71
C GLN A 55 15.08 5.60 -3.58
N LEU A 56 15.19 5.88 -4.88
CA LEU A 56 14.21 5.48 -5.88
C LEU A 56 14.54 4.07 -6.35
N ILE A 57 13.61 3.13 -6.15
CA ILE A 57 13.78 1.72 -6.51
C ILE A 57 12.78 1.38 -7.60
N TYR A 58 13.26 0.82 -8.71
CA TYR A 58 12.39 0.27 -9.74
C TYR A 58 11.81 -1.08 -9.34
N LYS A 59 10.50 -1.27 -9.54
CA LYS A 59 9.79 -2.50 -9.17
C LYS A 59 10.30 -3.73 -9.90
N HIS A 60 10.79 -3.60 -11.14
CA HIS A 60 11.38 -4.73 -11.88
C HIS A 60 12.64 -5.30 -11.21
N ALA A 61 13.31 -4.51 -10.35
CA ALA A 61 14.47 -4.95 -9.60
C ALA A 61 14.11 -5.55 -8.25
N ILE A 62 12.85 -5.46 -7.81
CA ILE A 62 12.38 -5.97 -6.51
C ILE A 62 11.90 -7.41 -6.67
N SER A 63 12.41 -8.32 -5.85
CA SER A 63 11.90 -9.69 -5.75
C SER A 63 10.86 -9.83 -4.65
N THR A 64 11.03 -9.13 -3.51
CA THR A 64 10.16 -9.31 -2.33
C THR A 64 10.15 -8.06 -1.46
N VAL A 65 8.98 -7.72 -0.90
CA VAL A 65 8.83 -6.66 0.11
C VAL A 65 8.31 -7.30 1.41
N MET A 66 9.10 -7.20 2.47
CA MET A 66 8.80 -7.81 3.76
C MET A 66 8.64 -6.73 4.84
N PRO A 67 7.42 -6.44 5.32
CA PRO A 67 7.22 -5.53 6.45
C PRO A 67 7.70 -6.16 7.75
N SER A 68 8.19 -5.31 8.66
CA SER A 68 8.65 -5.71 10.01
C SER A 68 7.50 -6.05 10.96
N ILE A 69 6.29 -5.59 10.64
CA ILE A 69 5.07 -5.87 11.38
C ILE A 69 4.05 -6.57 10.48
N PRO A 70 3.13 -7.38 11.05
CA PRO A 70 2.02 -7.93 10.28
C PRO A 70 1.21 -6.82 9.59
N VAL A 71 0.93 -7.00 8.30
CA VAL A 71 0.14 -6.08 7.50
C VAL A 71 -1.14 -6.80 7.06
N ASN A 72 -2.29 -6.30 7.54
CA ASN A 72 -3.59 -6.77 7.08
C ASN A 72 -4.02 -5.95 5.85
N VAL A 73 -4.01 -6.58 4.67
CA VAL A 73 -4.36 -5.89 3.42
C VAL A 73 -5.87 -5.66 3.36
N PHE A 74 -6.67 -6.67 3.74
CA PHE A 74 -8.11 -6.72 3.54
C PHE A 74 -8.93 -5.83 4.47
N GLU A 75 -8.35 -5.33 5.56
CA GLU A 75 -9.06 -4.45 6.52
C GLU A 75 -9.39 -3.08 5.92
N THR A 76 -8.63 -2.64 4.91
CA THR A 76 -8.83 -1.33 4.26
C THR A 76 -10.13 -1.25 3.46
N ALA A 77 -10.68 -2.38 3.01
CA ALA A 77 -11.91 -2.42 2.22
C ALA A 77 -13.17 -2.18 3.06
N ALA A 78 -13.09 -2.28 4.39
CA ALA A 78 -14.24 -2.23 5.28
C ALA A 78 -14.50 -0.85 5.92
N THR A 79 -13.69 0.17 5.61
CA THR A 79 -13.79 1.51 6.27
C THR A 79 -14.20 2.63 5.32
N GLU A 80 -14.54 2.34 4.06
CA GLU A 80 -15.25 3.33 3.25
C GLU A 80 -16.72 3.31 3.68
N PRO A 81 -17.28 4.39 4.25
CA PRO A 81 -18.70 4.47 4.48
C PRO A 81 -19.36 4.37 3.11
N THR A 82 -20.01 3.23 2.84
CA THR A 82 -20.89 3.13 1.70
C THR A 82 -21.97 4.18 1.89
N ASP A 83 -22.04 5.12 0.96
CA ASP A 83 -23.05 6.19 0.82
C ASP A 83 -24.50 5.65 0.67
N ARG A 84 -24.73 4.40 1.04
CA ARG A 84 -26.01 3.68 0.98
C ARG A 84 -26.78 3.69 2.30
N ASP A 85 -26.14 4.07 3.41
CA ASP A 85 -26.81 4.08 4.72
C ASP A 85 -27.49 5.43 5.05
N ILE A 86 -27.43 6.43 4.15
CA ILE A 86 -27.99 7.78 4.38
C ILE A 86 -29.38 7.99 3.74
N ALA A 87 -29.98 6.99 3.09
CA ALA A 87 -31.17 7.18 2.25
C ALA A 87 -32.47 6.49 2.71
N LEU A 88 -32.55 5.96 3.94
CA LEU A 88 -33.77 5.30 4.43
C LEU A 88 -34.03 5.65 5.90
N GLY A 89 -34.30 6.93 6.19
CA GLY A 89 -34.53 7.41 7.56
C GLY A 89 -35.85 8.15 7.78
N ASP A 90 -36.30 8.99 6.84
CA ASP A 90 -37.15 10.13 7.24
C ASP A 90 -38.48 10.29 6.47
N ASP A 91 -38.96 9.29 5.72
CA ASP A 91 -40.22 9.38 4.95
C ASP A 91 -41.43 8.63 5.56
N PHE A 92 -41.38 8.26 6.84
CA PHE A 92 -42.55 7.71 7.54
C PHE A 92 -42.83 8.44 8.86
N ASN A 93 -43.32 9.67 8.75
CA ASN A 93 -44.34 10.23 9.66
C ASN A 93 -45.09 11.39 9.01
#